data_AF-A0A2D6AW29-F1
#
_entry.id   AF-A0A2D6AW29-F1
#
_cell.length_a   1.000
_cell.length_b   1.000
_cell.length_c   1.000
_cell.angle_alpha   90.00
_cell.angle_beta   90.00
_cell.angle_gamma   90.00
#
_symmetry.space_group_name_H-M   'P 1'
#
loop_
_entity.id
_entity.type
_entity.pdbx_description
1 polymer ?
#
loop_
_entity_poly.entity_id
_entity_poly.type
_entity_poly.pdbx_seq_one_letter_code
_entity_poly.pdbx_strand_id
1 'polypeptide(L)'
;MKQISNSTLDENKFNLAVFVFSFLGAALIKSAVSKSYTAITSKELTDNPEHEDYNLREVLLFSITTGVISAVTKVFTKKIVTQGWKKVGGSTPEKIG
;
A
#
# COMPACT_ATOMS: atom_id res chain seq x y z
N MET A 1 38.70 -20.74 -7.88
CA MET A 1 37.28 -20.93 -8.26
C MET A 1 36.50 -19.72 -7.79
N LYS A 2 35.93 -18.93 -8.70
CA LYS A 2 35.03 -17.81 -8.35
C LYS A 2 33.76 -18.44 -7.78
N GLN A 3 33.51 -18.29 -6.47
CA GLN A 3 32.20 -18.58 -5.92
C GLN A 3 31.20 -17.63 -6.59
N ILE A 4 30.33 -18.20 -7.41
CA ILE A 4 29.20 -17.52 -8.00
C ILE A 4 28.28 -17.17 -6.83
N SER A 5 28.18 -15.87 -6.54
CA SER A 5 27.26 -15.32 -5.55
C SER A 5 25.84 -15.76 -5.89
N ASN A 6 25.35 -16.81 -5.21
CA ASN A 6 23.94 -17.19 -5.20
C ASN A 6 23.17 -16.19 -4.34
N SER A 7 23.05 -14.94 -4.83
CA SER A 7 22.28 -13.86 -4.22
C SER A 7 20.81 -13.99 -4.61
N THR A 8 20.15 -15.08 -4.19
CA THR A 8 18.74 -15.31 -4.53
C THR A 8 17.79 -14.46 -3.67
N LEU A 9 18.16 -14.08 -2.44
CA LEU A 9 17.32 -13.33 -1.50
C LEU A 9 18.15 -12.30 -0.69
N ASP A 10 18.48 -11.18 -1.33
CA ASP A 10 19.23 -10.05 -0.74
C ASP A 10 18.30 -8.90 -0.31
N GLU A 11 18.75 -8.02 0.59
CA GLU A 11 17.98 -6.90 1.17
C GLU A 11 17.37 -5.97 0.12
N ASN A 12 18.08 -5.76 -1.00
CA ASN A 12 17.58 -4.94 -2.11
C ASN A 12 16.31 -5.54 -2.75
N LYS A 13 16.26 -6.87 -2.90
CA LYS A 13 15.08 -7.57 -3.43
C LYS A 13 13.93 -7.54 -2.45
N PHE A 14 14.23 -7.62 -1.15
CA PHE A 14 13.23 -7.45 -0.10
C PHE A 14 12.61 -6.04 -0.14
N ASN A 15 13.42 -5.00 -0.21
CA ASN A 15 12.95 -3.61 -0.30
C ASN A 15 12.12 -3.37 -1.56
N LEU A 16 12.53 -3.94 -2.70
CA LEU A 16 11.76 -3.90 -3.93
C LEU A 16 10.40 -4.59 -3.78
N ALA A 17 10.37 -5.78 -3.16
CA ALA A 17 9.12 -6.49 -2.89
C ALA A 17 8.18 -5.67 -2.00
N VAL A 18 8.69 -5.12 -0.90
CA VAL A 18 7.92 -4.24 0.00
C VAL A 18 7.37 -3.02 -0.76
N PHE A 19 8.19 -2.40 -1.62
CA PHE A 19 7.75 -1.28 -2.44
C PHE A 19 6.61 -1.68 -3.39
N VAL A 20 6.78 -2.76 -4.15
CA VAL A 20 5.78 -3.24 -5.12
C VAL A 20 4.46 -3.58 -4.42
N PHE A 21 4.50 -4.35 -3.32
CA PHE A 21 3.30 -4.68 -2.56
C PHE A 21 2.63 -3.45 -1.93
N SER A 22 3.42 -2.48 -1.47
CA SER A 22 2.88 -1.23 -0.92
C SER A 22 2.22 -0.38 -2.00
N PHE A 23 2.83 -0.27 -3.19
CA PHE A 23 2.28 0.46 -4.33
C PHE A 23 0.97 -0.15 -4.82
N LEU A 24 0.96 -1.47 -5.04
CA LEU A 24 -0.26 -2.20 -5.42
C LEU A 24 -1.34 -2.09 -4.34
N GLY A 25 -0.94 -2.20 -3.07
CA GLY A 25 -1.84 -2.02 -1.93
C GLY A 25 -2.50 -0.64 -1.93
N ALA A 26 -1.75 0.44 -2.18
CA ALA A 26 -2.29 1.79 -2.22
C ALA A 26 -3.35 1.98 -3.34
N ALA A 27 -3.09 1.44 -4.54
CA ALA A 27 -4.05 1.50 -5.64
C ALA A 27 -5.36 0.75 -5.30
N LEU A 28 -5.25 -0.43 -4.69
CA LEU A 28 -6.40 -1.21 -4.25
C LEU A 28 -7.18 -0.52 -3.13
N ILE A 29 -6.49 0.10 -2.17
CA ILE A 29 -7.13 0.87 -1.09
C ILE A 29 -7.93 2.03 -1.67
N LYS A 30 -7.36 2.84 -2.56
CA LYS A 30 -8.09 3.95 -3.18
C LYS A 30 -9.36 3.46 -3.87
N SER A 31 -9.27 2.37 -4.65
CA SER A 31 -10.43 1.78 -5.32
C SER A 31 -11.47 1.23 -4.33
N ALA A 32 -11.03 0.54 -3.28
CA ALA A 32 -11.91 -0.03 -2.27
C ALA A 32 -12.63 1.07 -1.48
N VAL A 33 -11.92 2.10 -1.03
CA VAL A 33 -12.51 3.22 -0.29
C VAL A 33 -13.47 4.01 -1.19
N SER A 34 -13.13 4.23 -2.46
CA SER A 34 -14.04 4.86 -3.44
C SER A 34 -15.32 4.05 -3.64
N LYS A 35 -15.22 2.73 -3.85
CA LYS A 35 -16.39 1.85 -4.00
C LYS A 35 -17.24 1.83 -2.73
N SER A 36 -16.63 1.74 -1.56
CA SER A 36 -17.33 1.81 -0.28
C SER A 36 -18.04 3.15 -0.10
N TYR A 37 -17.38 4.25 -0.46
CA TYR A 37 -17.98 5.58 -0.42
C TYR A 37 -19.24 5.65 -1.30
N THR A 38 -19.14 5.24 -2.56
CA THR A 38 -20.27 5.25 -3.49
C THR A 38 -21.38 4.29 -3.07
N ALA A 39 -21.05 3.13 -2.51
CA ALA A 39 -22.06 2.20 -2.00
C ALA A 39 -22.85 2.76 -0.80
N ILE A 40 -22.22 3.59 0.03
CA ILE A 40 -22.85 4.17 1.22
C ILE A 40 -23.63 5.45 0.89
N THR A 41 -23.05 6.29 0.03
CA THR A 41 -23.57 7.64 -0.25
C THR A 41 -24.40 7.72 -1.53
N SER A 42 -24.37 6.67 -2.37
CA SER A 42 -24.93 6.65 -3.72
C SER A 42 -24.37 7.74 -4.64
N LYS A 43 -23.20 8.30 -4.32
CA LYS A 43 -22.53 9.35 -5.09
C LYS A 43 -21.10 8.95 -5.44
N GLU A 44 -20.62 9.40 -6.59
CA GLU A 44 -19.19 9.35 -6.88
C GLU A 44 -18.49 10.53 -6.20
N LEU A 45 -17.33 10.25 -5.58
CA LEU A 45 -16.52 11.30 -5.00
C LEU A 45 -15.80 12.04 -6.14
N THR A 46 -16.09 13.34 -6.30
CA THR A 46 -15.34 14.22 -7.18
C THR A 46 -14.25 14.96 -6.40
N ASP A 47 -13.01 14.88 -6.86
CA ASP A 47 -11.89 15.65 -6.31
C ASP A 47 -11.62 16.94 -7.09
N ASN A 48 -12.38 17.18 -8.18
CA ASN A 48 -12.30 18.42 -8.96
C ASN A 48 -13.06 19.56 -8.25
N PRO A 49 -12.37 20.62 -7.79
CA PRO A 49 -13.00 21.75 -7.12
C PRO A 49 -13.99 22.53 -7.99
N GLU A 50 -13.90 22.41 -9.32
CA GLU A 50 -14.77 23.09 -10.27
C GLU A 50 -16.05 22.30 -10.60
N HIS A 51 -16.19 21.07 -10.09
CA HIS A 51 -17.37 20.24 -10.33
C HIS A 51 -18.54 20.67 -9.45
N GLU A 52 -19.77 20.66 -9.99
CA GLU A 52 -20.97 21.13 -9.27
C GLU A 52 -21.23 20.36 -7.96
N ASP A 53 -20.94 19.06 -7.96
CA ASP A 53 -21.04 18.20 -6.77
C ASP A 53 -19.82 18.23 -5.83
N TYR A 54 -18.88 19.17 -6.00
CA TYR A 54 -17.70 19.25 -5.15
C TYR A 54 -18.05 19.61 -3.70
N ASN A 55 -17.59 18.77 -2.77
CA ASN A 55 -17.72 19.03 -1.35
C ASN A 55 -16.38 18.83 -0.63
N LEU A 56 -15.76 19.94 -0.22
CA LEU A 56 -14.47 19.93 0.47
C LEU A 56 -14.47 19.04 1.73
N ARG A 57 -15.56 19.01 2.49
CA ARG A 57 -15.65 18.19 3.71
C ARG A 57 -15.60 16.70 3.36
N GLU A 58 -16.31 16.29 2.32
CA GLU A 58 -16.34 14.89 1.86
C GLU A 58 -14.95 14.48 1.33
N VAL A 59 -14.32 15.33 0.52
CA VAL A 59 -12.96 15.09 -0.01
C VAL A 59 -11.93 14.97 1.11
N LEU A 60 -12.01 15.82 2.15
CA LEU A 60 -11.13 15.73 3.32
C LEU A 60 -11.34 14.45 4.12
N LEU A 61 -12.60 14.09 4.41
CA LEU A 61 -12.93 12.86 5.14
C LEU A 61 -12.47 11.62 4.37
N PHE A 62 -12.69 11.61 3.05
CA PHE A 62 -12.23 10.54 2.18
C PHE A 62 -10.70 10.42 2.21
N SER A 63 -9.99 11.56 2.13
CA SER A 63 -8.52 11.60 2.15
C SER A 63 -7.95 11.11 3.48
N ILE A 64 -8.53 11.55 4.62
CA ILE A 64 -8.14 11.08 5.96
C ILE A 64 -8.38 9.58 6.08
N THR A 65 -9.55 9.10 5.67
CA THR A 65 -9.90 7.66 5.73
C THR A 65 -8.94 6.81 4.90
N THR A 66 -8.69 7.25 3.66
CA THR A 66 -7.75 6.58 2.75
C THR A 66 -6.33 6.58 3.34
N GLY A 67 -5.90 7.69 3.94
CA GLY A 67 -4.59 7.80 4.61
C GLY A 67 -4.45 6.85 5.81
N VAL A 68 -5.46 6.79 6.68
CA VAL A 68 -5.48 5.87 7.84
C VAL A 68 -5.42 4.43 7.38
N ILE A 69 -6.27 4.04 6.41
CA ILE A 69 -6.28 2.67 5.88
C ILE A 69 -4.93 2.34 5.22
N SER A 70 -4.35 3.28 4.48
CA SER A 70 -3.02 3.10 3.85
C SER A 70 -1.91 2.88 4.88
N ALA A 71 -1.93 3.64 5.98
CA ALA A 71 -0.96 3.48 7.06
C ALA A 71 -1.08 2.09 7.72
N VAL A 72 -2.30 1.65 8.02
CA VAL A 72 -2.57 0.32 8.58
C VAL A 72 -2.12 -0.77 7.61
N THR A 73 -2.53 -0.70 6.35
CA THR A 73 -2.13 -1.68 5.34
C THR A 73 -0.62 -1.74 5.16
N LYS A 74 0.10 -0.61 5.20
CA LYS A 74 1.57 -0.61 5.13
C LYS A 74 2.19 -1.47 6.24
N VAL A 75 1.69 -1.36 7.48
CA VAL A 75 2.18 -2.17 8.60
C VAL A 75 1.90 -3.66 8.37
N PHE A 76 0.70 -4.02 7.93
CA PHE A 76 0.34 -5.40 7.64
C PHE A 76 1.13 -5.98 6.47
N THR A 77 1.29 -5.24 5.37
CA THR A 77 2.09 -5.63 4.21
C THR A 77 3.52 -5.92 4.63
N LYS A 78 4.16 -5.03 5.40
CA LYS A 78 5.52 -5.28 5.92
C LYS A 78 5.57 -6.58 6.71
N LYS A 79 4.63 -6.81 7.61
CA LYS A 79 4.57 -8.03 8.44
C LYS A 79 4.43 -9.29 7.58
N ILE A 80 3.49 -9.29 6.64
CA ILE A 80 3.20 -10.45 5.76
C ILE A 80 4.40 -10.74 4.85
N VAL A 81 4.93 -9.71 4.18
CA VAL A 81 6.10 -9.86 3.31
C VAL A 81 7.31 -10.35 4.11
N THR A 82 7.58 -9.78 5.30
CA THR A 82 8.66 -10.25 6.19
C THR A 82 8.51 -11.71 6.58
N GLN A 83 7.30 -12.13 7.00
CA GLN A 83 7.05 -13.52 7.38
C GLN A 83 7.20 -14.48 6.19
N GLY A 84 6.69 -14.11 5.01
CA GLY A 84 6.86 -14.88 3.78
C GLY A 84 8.32 -15.00 3.37
N TRP A 85 9.06 -13.89 3.44
CA TRP A 85 10.49 -13.84 3.08
C TRP A 85 11.35 -14.70 3.99
N LYS A 86 11.11 -14.66 5.30
CA LYS A 86 11.81 -15.51 6.27
C LYS A 86 11.50 -17.00 6.07
N LYS A 87 10.26 -17.35 5.72
CA LYS A 87 9.86 -18.74 5.45
C LYS A 87 10.59 -19.35 4.25
N VAL A 88 10.97 -18.55 3.27
CA VAL A 88 11.75 -19.00 2.09
C VAL A 88 13.27 -18.89 2.30
N GLY A 89 13.72 -18.64 3.53
CA GLY A 89 15.14 -18.54 3.87
C GLY A 89 15.80 -17.22 3.47
N GLY A 90 15.01 -16.17 3.21
CA GLY A 90 15.53 -14.86 2.81
C GLY A 90 15.97 -14.00 3.99
N SER A 91 17.04 -13.24 3.80
CA SER A 91 17.53 -12.24 4.77
C SER A 91 16.64 -10.99 4.76
N THR A 92 16.49 -10.34 5.91
CA THR A 92 15.71 -9.10 6.07
C THR A 92 16.56 -8.03 6.74
N PRO A 93 16.51 -6.76 6.31
CA PRO A 93 17.28 -5.68 6.92
C PRO A 93 16.81 -5.40 8.36
N GLU A 94 17.69 -4.88 9.21
CA GLU A 94 17.37 -4.49 10.60
C GLU A 94 16.30 -3.38 10.66
N LYS A 95 16.24 -2.51 9.65
CA LYS A 95 15.26 -1.42 9.53
C LYS A 95 14.51 -1.55 8.20
N ILE A 96 13.18 -1.60 8.28
CA ILE A 96 12.29 -1.66 7.11
C ILE A 96 11.62 -0.29 6.95
N GLY A 97 12.03 0.48 5.93
CA GLY A 97 11.45 1.79 5.57
C GLY A 97 9.97 1.72 5.18
#